data_AF-A0A348TQS5-F1
#
_entry.id   AF-A0A348TQS5-F1
#
_cell.length_a   1.000
_cell.length_b   1.000
_cell.length_c   1.000
_cell.angle_alpha   90.00
_cell.angle_beta   90.00
_cell.angle_gamma   90.00
#
_symmetry.space_group_name_H-M   'P 1'
#
loop_
_entity.id
_entity.type
_entity.pdbx_description
1 polymer ?
#
loop_
_entity_poly.entity_id
_entity_poly.type
_entity_poly.pdbx_seq_one_letter_code
_entity_poly.pdbx_strand_id
1 'polypeptide(L)'
;GTNSFAPYSDEQLNRFVSSLNYLSKKYKKEGFDEVLFSFPPNPATILEKNMGEYNQFLPRLASHPALEANLIDVYDDFKNQKQQIYYNSDTHWNYTGFNLWLNKFYQKLDSLVSKNNATMPE
;
A
#
# COMPACT_ATOMS: atom_id res chain seq x y z
N GLY A 1 -6.44 17.34 1.27
CA GLY A 1 -7.17 16.08 1.06
C GLY A 1 -6.86 15.56 -0.31
N THR A 2 -6.46 14.30 -0.44
CA THR A 2 -6.20 13.67 -1.73
C THR A 2 -7.52 13.25 -2.35
N ASN A 3 -7.97 13.99 -3.38
CA ASN A 3 -9.07 13.55 -4.23
C ASN A 3 -8.55 12.39 -5.10
N SER A 4 -9.19 11.22 -4.99
CA SER A 4 -8.77 10.01 -5.72
C SER A 4 -8.94 10.13 -7.25
N PHE A 5 -9.73 11.11 -7.70
CA PHE A 5 -10.02 11.35 -9.11
C PHE A 5 -9.32 12.59 -9.65
N ALA A 6 -8.69 13.40 -8.78
CA ALA A 6 -7.88 14.51 -9.26
C ALA A 6 -6.58 13.96 -9.87
N PRO A 7 -6.12 14.53 -11.01
CA PRO A 7 -4.83 14.17 -11.57
C PRO A 7 -3.72 14.26 -10.53
N TYR A 8 -2.86 13.25 -10.52
CA TYR A 8 -1.70 13.19 -9.65
C TYR A 8 -0.46 13.06 -10.53
N SER A 9 0.35 14.11 -10.60
CA SER A 9 1.46 14.17 -11.56
C SER A 9 2.57 13.19 -11.20
N ASP A 10 3.39 12.83 -12.19
CA ASP A 10 4.59 12.01 -11.95
C ASP A 10 5.57 12.73 -11.01
N GLU A 11 5.66 14.06 -11.08
CA GLU A 11 6.48 14.83 -10.15
C GLU A 11 6.00 14.69 -8.70
N GLN A 12 4.69 14.75 -8.47
CA GLN A 12 4.12 14.55 -7.14
C GLN A 12 4.37 13.12 -6.65
N LEU A 13 4.23 12.13 -7.52
CA LEU A 13 4.52 10.73 -7.21
C LEU A 13 6.00 10.50 -6.89
N ASN A 14 6.90 11.07 -7.67
CA ASN A 14 8.33 11.00 -7.43
C ASN A 14 8.71 11.59 -6.06
N ARG A 15 8.13 12.75 -5.69
CA ARG A 15 8.33 13.36 -4.37
C ARG A 15 7.76 12.49 -3.24
N PHE A 16 6.61 11.88 -3.45
CA PHE A 16 6.02 10.95 -2.48
C PHE A 16 6.89 9.71 -2.27
N VAL A 17 7.33 9.05 -3.35
CA VAL A 17 8.22 7.89 -3.31
C VAL A 17 9.54 8.23 -2.62
N SER A 18 10.13 9.38 -2.97
CA SER A 18 11.36 9.87 -2.31
C SER A 18 11.17 10.03 -0.79
N SER A 19 9.99 10.50 -0.38
CA SER A 19 9.66 10.67 1.04
C SER A 19 9.51 9.31 1.76
N LEU A 20 8.88 8.31 1.13
CA LEU A 20 8.78 6.96 1.70
C LEU A 20 10.16 6.32 1.86
N ASN A 21 11.00 6.41 0.84
CA ASN A 21 12.37 5.88 0.88
C ASN A 21 13.19 6.58 1.96
N TYR A 22 13.09 7.90 2.08
CA TYR A 22 13.76 8.67 3.13
C TYR A 22 13.31 8.22 4.52
N LEU A 23 11.99 8.12 4.76
CA LEU A 23 11.45 7.69 6.05
C LEU A 23 11.87 6.26 6.39
N SER A 24 11.82 5.34 5.42
CA SER A 24 12.29 3.97 5.60
C SER A 24 13.76 3.94 6.03
N LYS A 25 14.65 4.64 5.31
CA LYS A 25 16.08 4.71 5.64
C LYS A 25 16.32 5.36 7.00
N LYS A 26 15.59 6.44 7.30
CA LYS A 26 15.70 7.16 8.57
C LYS A 26 15.36 6.25 9.76
N TYR A 27 14.20 5.61 9.75
CA TYR A 27 13.78 4.78 10.87
C TYR A 27 14.62 3.51 10.99
N LYS A 28 15.08 2.92 9.87
CA LYS A 28 16.05 1.82 9.93
C LYS A 28 17.36 2.23 10.61
N LYS A 29 17.84 3.46 10.37
CA LYS A 29 19.01 4.01 11.06
C LYS A 29 18.76 4.27 12.56
N GLU A 30 17.52 4.53 12.95
CA GLU A 30 17.13 4.75 14.35
C GLU A 30 16.94 3.44 15.13
N GLY A 31 17.13 2.28 14.50
CA GLY A 31 17.17 0.97 15.16
C GLY A 31 15.98 0.05 14.87
N PHE A 32 15.09 0.43 13.95
CA PHE A 32 14.05 -0.48 13.46
C PHE A 32 14.63 -1.45 12.42
N ASP A 33 14.35 -2.75 12.54
CA ASP A 33 14.81 -3.74 11.55
C ASP A 33 14.20 -3.48 10.17
N GLU A 34 12.89 -3.24 10.13
CA GLU A 34 12.14 -2.98 8.91
C GLU A 34 11.03 -1.94 9.14
N VAL A 35 10.69 -1.21 8.07
CA VAL A 35 9.65 -0.19 8.06
C VAL A 35 8.68 -0.51 6.94
N LEU A 36 7.42 -0.80 7.31
CA LEU A 36 6.36 -1.15 6.37
C LEU A 36 5.37 0.01 6.22
N PHE A 37 5.05 0.37 4.98
CA PHE A 37 4.00 1.31 4.65
C PHE A 37 2.76 0.58 4.17
N SER A 38 1.59 1.06 4.56
CA SER A 38 0.30 0.51 4.14
C SER A 38 -0.64 1.65 3.80
N PHE A 39 -1.24 1.58 2.62
CA PHE A 39 -2.25 2.54 2.15
C PHE A 39 -3.52 1.79 1.75
N PRO A 40 -4.49 1.63 2.66
CA PRO A 40 -5.77 0.99 2.33
C PRO A 40 -6.48 1.72 1.18
N PRO A 41 -7.01 1.00 0.16
CA PRO A 41 -7.74 1.63 -0.93
C PRO A 41 -8.98 2.38 -0.44
N ASN A 42 -9.22 3.55 -1.00
CA ASN A 42 -10.44 4.30 -0.74
C ASN A 42 -11.63 3.58 -1.41
N PRO A 43 -12.77 3.34 -0.71
CA PRO A 43 -13.92 2.67 -1.31
C PRO A 43 -14.40 3.30 -2.61
N ALA A 44 -14.30 4.63 -2.77
CA ALA A 44 -14.68 5.30 -4.02
C ALA A 44 -13.85 4.81 -5.23
N THR A 45 -12.61 4.37 -5.00
CA THR A 45 -11.73 3.85 -6.07
C THR A 45 -11.97 2.38 -6.42
N ILE A 46 -12.71 1.67 -5.56
CA ILE A 46 -12.99 0.24 -5.70
C ILE A 46 -14.44 0.01 -6.14
N LEU A 47 -15.39 0.72 -5.53
CA LEU A 47 -16.83 0.51 -5.71
C LEU A 47 -17.44 1.45 -6.76
N GLU A 48 -17.01 2.71 -6.80
CA GLU A 48 -17.71 3.78 -7.52
C GLU A 48 -17.12 4.04 -8.91
N LYS A 49 -17.38 3.12 -9.84
CA LYS A 49 -16.87 3.19 -11.24
C LYS A 49 -17.37 4.40 -12.04
N ASN A 50 -18.42 5.07 -11.58
CA ASN A 50 -19.07 6.17 -12.30
C ASN A 50 -18.70 7.57 -11.77
N MET A 51 -17.89 7.69 -10.71
CA MET A 51 -17.53 8.99 -10.11
C MET A 51 -16.38 9.72 -10.82
N GLY A 52 -15.76 9.08 -11.81
CA GLY A 52 -14.64 9.61 -12.56
C GLY A 52 -13.56 8.55 -12.77
N GLU A 53 -12.54 8.92 -13.54
CA GLU A 53 -11.39 8.04 -13.75
C GLU A 53 -10.47 8.09 -12.52
N TYR A 54 -10.23 6.93 -11.90
CA TYR A 54 -9.28 6.84 -10.79
C TYR A 54 -7.88 7.21 -11.28
N ASN A 55 -7.18 8.09 -10.57
CA ASN A 55 -5.86 8.60 -10.92
C ASN A 55 -4.71 7.57 -10.83
N GLN A 56 -5.05 6.31 -10.51
CA GLN A 56 -4.14 5.17 -10.41
C GLN A 56 -3.01 5.38 -9.39
N PHE A 57 -3.21 6.21 -8.35
CA PHE A 57 -2.15 6.50 -7.39
C PHE A 57 -1.55 5.24 -6.74
N LEU A 58 -2.37 4.33 -6.20
CA LEU A 58 -1.87 3.12 -5.53
C LEU A 58 -1.17 2.16 -6.50
N PRO A 59 -1.75 1.81 -7.67
CA PRO A 59 -1.04 1.03 -8.68
C PRO A 59 0.29 1.67 -9.12
N ARG A 60 0.29 2.97 -9.41
CA ARG A 60 1.49 3.70 -9.85
C ARG A 60 2.55 3.77 -8.76
N LEU A 61 2.16 3.87 -7.49
CA LEU A 61 3.06 3.82 -6.35
C LEU A 61 3.68 2.43 -6.22
N ALA A 62 2.87 1.37 -6.24
CA ALA A 62 3.33 0.00 -6.06
C ALA A 62 4.29 -0.46 -7.18
N SER A 63 4.08 0.00 -8.41
CA SER A 63 4.94 -0.30 -9.55
C SER A 63 6.05 0.72 -9.79
N HIS A 64 6.26 1.68 -8.88
CA HIS A 64 7.19 2.78 -9.13
C HIS A 64 8.65 2.27 -9.11
N PRO A 65 9.45 2.50 -10.16
CA PRO A 65 10.79 1.89 -10.28
C PRO A 65 11.78 2.37 -9.22
N ALA A 66 11.59 3.58 -8.69
CA ALA A 66 12.42 4.13 -7.61
C ALA A 66 11.92 3.77 -6.19
N LEU A 67 10.83 3.01 -6.03
CA LEU A 67 10.34 2.65 -4.70
C LEU A 67 11.22 1.55 -4.08
N GLU A 68 11.91 1.89 -3.00
CA GLU A 68 12.75 0.96 -2.23
C GLU A 68 12.07 0.55 -0.91
N ALA A 69 11.18 1.41 -0.40
CA ALA A 69 10.48 1.17 0.85
C ALA A 69 9.53 -0.05 0.76
N ASN A 70 9.37 -0.77 1.88
CA ASN A 70 8.47 -1.91 1.94
C ASN A 70 7.01 -1.46 1.96
N LEU A 71 6.30 -1.67 0.85
CA LEU A 71 4.88 -1.42 0.74
C LEU A 71 4.07 -2.71 0.95
N ILE A 72 2.95 -2.59 1.67
CA ILE A 72 1.86 -3.58 1.72
C ILE A 72 0.80 -3.09 0.73
N ASP A 73 0.83 -3.67 -0.47
CA ASP A 73 -0.15 -3.38 -1.51
C ASP A 73 -1.28 -4.43 -1.47
N VAL A 74 -2.51 -3.93 -1.44
CA VAL A 74 -3.75 -4.71 -1.43
C VAL A 74 -4.74 -4.23 -2.49
N TYR A 75 -4.34 -3.27 -3.35
CA TYR A 75 -5.29 -2.62 -4.27
C TYR A 75 -5.94 -3.62 -5.21
N ASP A 76 -5.14 -4.47 -5.86
CA ASP A 76 -5.66 -5.47 -6.79
C ASP A 76 -6.46 -6.57 -6.08
N ASP A 77 -6.10 -6.97 -4.86
CA ASP A 77 -6.89 -7.93 -4.09
C ASP A 77 -8.27 -7.37 -3.73
N PHE A 78 -8.34 -6.06 -3.42
CA PHE A 78 -9.59 -5.38 -3.11
C PHE A 78 -10.45 -5.21 -4.36
N LYS A 79 -9.83 -4.80 -5.48
CA LYS A 79 -10.50 -4.60 -6.76
C LYS A 79 -11.10 -5.88 -7.34
N ASN A 80 -10.43 -7.02 -7.11
CA ASN A 80 -10.86 -8.32 -7.62
C ASN A 80 -11.74 -9.11 -6.65
N GLN A 81 -12.00 -8.59 -5.45
CA GLN A 81 -12.84 -9.27 -4.47
C GLN A 81 -14.32 -9.23 -4.89
N LYS A 82 -14.98 -10.39 -4.80
CA LYS A 82 -16.42 -10.55 -5.08
C LYS A 82 -17.29 -10.29 -3.85
N GLN A 83 -16.76 -10.55 -2.67
CA GLN A 83 -17.45 -10.27 -1.41
C GLN A 83 -17.41 -8.78 -1.09
N GLN A 84 -18.40 -8.31 -0.33
CA GLN A 84 -18.38 -6.95 0.19
C GLN A 84 -17.21 -6.79 1.17
N ILE A 85 -16.36 -5.78 0.94
CA ILE A 85 -15.15 -5.51 1.72
C ILE A 85 -15.19 -4.19 2.50
N TYR A 86 -16.24 -3.39 2.31
CA TYR A 86 -16.51 -2.16 3.05
C TYR A 86 -17.85 -2.25 3.78
N TYR A 87 -18.01 -1.54 4.89
CA TYR A 87 -19.33 -1.41 5.50
C TYR A 87 -20.26 -0.54 4.63
N ASN A 88 -21.57 -0.77 4.72
CA ASN A 88 -22.54 0.10 4.04
C ASN A 88 -22.52 1.50 4.65
N SER A 89 -22.47 2.53 3.81
CA SER A 89 -22.47 3.95 4.22
C SER A 89 -21.28 4.38 5.09
N ASP A 90 -20.18 3.63 5.08
CA ASP A 90 -18.95 3.92 5.82
C ASP A 90 -17.74 3.78 4.88
N THR A 91 -16.70 4.60 5.09
CA THR A 91 -15.49 4.56 4.26
C THR A 91 -14.46 3.53 4.72
N HIS A 92 -14.68 2.86 5.86
CA HIS A 92 -13.80 1.83 6.37
C HIS A 92 -14.18 0.45 5.82
N TRP A 93 -13.14 -0.37 5.67
CA TRP A 93 -13.31 -1.78 5.38
C TRP A 93 -14.09 -2.52 6.48
N ASN A 94 -14.73 -3.62 6.10
CA ASN A 94 -15.28 -4.58 7.04
C ASN A 94 -14.24 -5.66 7.37
N TYR A 95 -14.64 -6.69 8.12
CA TYR A 95 -13.76 -7.79 8.50
C TYR A 95 -13.16 -8.55 7.31
N THR A 96 -13.90 -8.68 6.20
CA THR A 96 -13.40 -9.29 4.96
C THR A 96 -12.25 -8.46 4.38
N GLY A 97 -12.42 -7.14 4.28
CA GLY A 97 -11.37 -6.25 3.80
C GLY A 97 -10.14 -6.23 4.72
N PHE A 98 -10.36 -6.19 6.03
CA PHE A 98 -9.29 -6.30 7.02
C PHE A 98 -8.49 -7.60 6.87
N ASN A 99 -9.16 -8.75 6.71
CA ASN A 99 -8.49 -10.03 6.54
C ASN A 99 -7.67 -10.12 5.26
N LEU A 100 -8.13 -9.53 4.15
CA LEU A 100 -7.33 -9.46 2.92
C LEU A 100 -6.00 -8.74 3.18
N TRP A 101 -6.05 -7.63 3.89
CA TRP A 101 -4.83 -6.89 4.25
C TRP A 101 -3.97 -7.64 5.27
N LEU A 102 -4.57 -8.25 6.29
CA LEU A 102 -3.84 -8.99 7.30
C LEU A 102 -3.05 -10.15 6.68
N ASN A 103 -3.64 -10.84 5.70
CA ASN A 103 -2.96 -11.88 4.94
C ASN A 103 -1.76 -11.33 4.15
N LYS A 104 -1.89 -10.17 3.49
CA LYS A 104 -0.76 -9.52 2.80
C LYS A 104 0.31 -9.03 3.76
N PHE A 105 -0.10 -8.51 4.91
CA PHE A 105 0.81 -8.10 5.98
C PHE A 105 1.67 -9.28 6.43
N TYR A 106 1.06 -10.43 6.74
CA TYR A 106 1.80 -11.63 7.14
C TYR A 106 2.72 -12.14 6.03
N GLN A 107 2.24 -12.22 4.78
CA GLN A 107 3.09 -12.60 3.64
C GLN A 107 4.31 -11.68 3.50
N LYS A 108 4.10 -10.36 3.67
CA LYS A 108 5.19 -9.39 3.62
C LYS A 108 6.17 -9.59 4.77
N LEU A 109 5.68 -9.79 5.99
CA LEU A 109 6.50 -10.02 7.17
C LEU A 109 7.33 -11.30 7.02
N ASP A 110 6.73 -12.41 6.61
CA ASP A 110 7.42 -13.69 6.38
C ASP A 110 8.52 -13.55 5.33
N SER A 111 8.26 -12.79 4.26
CA SER A 111 9.25 -12.53 3.22
C SER A 111 10.47 -11.74 3.73
N LEU A 112 10.28 -10.87 4.73
CA LEU A 112 11.35 -10.07 5.33
C LEU A 112 12.15 -10.89 6.34
N VAL A 113 11.47 -11.65 7.20
CA VAL A 113 12.11 -12.57 8.15
C VAL A 113 12.97 -13.60 7.41
N SER A 114 12.45 -14.19 6.34
CA SER A 114 13.19 -15.18 5.55
C SER A 114 14.44 -14.60 4.90
N LYS A 115 14.39 -13.33 4.44
CA LYS A 115 15.55 -12.62 3.89
C LYS A 115 16.62 -12.35 4.95
N ASN A 116 16.22 -11.90 6.13
CA ASN A 116 17.15 -11.58 7.21
C ASN A 116 17.91 -12.83 7.68
N ASN A 117 17.22 -13.97 7.78
CA ASN A 117 17.83 -15.25 8.14
C ASN A 117 18.85 -15.74 7.10
N ALA A 118 18.68 -15.41 5.81
CA ALA A 118 19.62 -15.76 4.76
C ALA A 118 20.89 -14.88 4.75
N THR A 119 20.89 -13.75 5.46
CA THR A 119 22.00 -12.76 5.47
C THR A 119 22.82 -12.76 6.76
N MET A 120 22.49 -13.60 7.75
CA MET A 120 23.31 -13.74 8.95
C MET A 120 24.47 -14.72 8.69
N PRO A 121 25.74 -14.34 8.88
CA PRO A 121 26.83 -15.30 8.89
C PRO A 121 26.76 -16.17 10.16
N GLU A 122 27.08 -17.46 10.01
CA GLU A 122 27.23 -18.42 11.11
C GLU A 122 28.27 -17.98 12.15
#